data_AF-A0A0N4ZX16-F1
#
_entry.id   AF-A0A0N4ZX16-F1
#
_cell.length_a   1.000
_cell.length_b   1.000
_cell.length_c   1.000
_cell.angle_alpha   90.00
_cell.angle_beta   90.00
_cell.angle_gamma   90.00
#
_symmetry.space_group_name_H-M   'P 1'
#
loop_
_entity.id
_entity.type
_entity.pdbx_description
1 polymer ?
#
loop_
_entity_poly.entity_id
_entity_poly.type
_entity_poly.pdbx_seq_one_letter_code
_entity_poly.pdbx_strand_id
1 'polypeptide(L)'
;MNPESLQTIAKRSILCQMYNEKNLHRLKVLPIHIVKHLKQLKTDIDIFYRVHINFIDVFTMSLVSIDPLTGLFDRLGTIKNLRRYSQPAVYFQLCAVNAMDDETLEVWLFGLTELEHHALLISDNEVVAGRALEIVGREGIINYEHCAMKSAYHGWLPALERSLMRVQDPGSGLLSRCILMAIRHHHYHIANLLECDEFSESFVYFFPNGFVPVDFVISLLDGSLINIDIGRTIAKDLIDWMPKMEIQKLREGLKKASCCPFIMSELETMYTKRIEPTYMNDGDNE
;
A
#
# COMPACT_ATOMS: atom_id res chain seq x y z
N MET A 1 14.97 -4.38 30.17
CA MET A 1 14.02 -5.12 29.32
C MET A 1 12.82 -5.47 30.19
N ASN A 2 11.63 -5.02 29.83
CA ASN A 2 10.42 -5.56 30.46
C ASN A 2 10.23 -7.01 29.98
N PRO A 3 9.87 -7.95 30.87
CA PRO A 3 9.59 -9.32 30.46
C PRO A 3 8.45 -9.32 29.46
N GLU A 4 8.66 -9.98 28.33
CA GLU A 4 7.65 -10.12 27.28
C GLU A 4 6.44 -10.89 27.86
N SER A 5 5.22 -10.43 27.57
CA SER A 5 4.04 -11.08 28.12
C SER A 5 3.91 -12.52 27.59
N LEU A 6 3.40 -13.44 28.41
CA LEU A 6 3.11 -14.82 27.97
C LEU A 6 2.20 -14.84 26.74
N GLN A 7 1.29 -13.86 26.63
CA GLN A 7 0.42 -13.71 25.47
C GLN A 7 1.20 -13.39 24.20
N THR A 8 2.18 -12.49 24.26
CA THR A 8 3.05 -12.16 23.12
C THR A 8 3.89 -13.36 22.69
N ILE A 9 4.49 -14.06 23.67
CA ILE A 9 5.30 -15.26 23.42
C ILE A 9 4.44 -16.35 22.75
N ALA A 10 3.24 -16.61 23.27
CA ALA A 10 2.32 -17.60 22.70
C ALA A 10 1.88 -17.24 21.27
N LYS A 11 1.54 -15.97 21.01
CA LYS A 11 1.20 -15.49 19.67
C LYS A 11 2.35 -15.69 18.68
N ARG A 12 3.57 -15.28 19.04
CA ARG A 12 4.76 -15.46 18.20
C ARG A 12 5.03 -16.94 17.93
N SER A 13 4.91 -17.80 18.95
CA SER A 13 5.07 -19.25 18.78
C SER A 13 4.04 -19.84 17.82
N ILE A 14 2.77 -19.43 17.89
CA ILE A 14 1.73 -19.91 16.97
C ILE A 14 1.98 -19.37 15.56
N LEU A 15 2.37 -18.10 15.41
CA LEU A 15 2.76 -17.53 14.13
C LEU A 15 3.90 -18.31 13.46
N CYS A 16 4.97 -18.65 14.21
CA CYS A 16 6.04 -19.52 13.71
C CYS A 16 5.51 -20.85 13.16
N GLN A 17 4.49 -21.42 13.82
CA GLN A 17 3.85 -22.65 13.33
C GLN A 17 2.99 -22.40 12.09
N MET A 18 2.34 -21.25 11.95
CA MET A 18 1.55 -20.89 10.76
C MET A 18 2.39 -20.77 9.48
N TYR A 19 3.67 -20.40 9.60
CA TYR A 19 4.61 -20.41 8.48
C TYR A 19 5.07 -21.81 8.08
N ASN A 20 4.74 -22.85 8.86
CA ASN A 20 5.01 -24.25 8.53
C ASN A 20 3.70 -24.96 8.20
N GLU A 21 3.46 -25.24 6.92
CA GLU A 21 2.22 -25.84 6.41
C GLU A 21 1.83 -27.15 7.13
N LYS A 22 2.82 -27.92 7.59
CA LYS A 22 2.61 -29.18 8.32
C LYS A 22 1.88 -28.96 9.65
N ASN A 23 1.93 -27.75 10.22
CA ASN A 23 1.37 -27.43 11.52
C ASN A 23 0.00 -26.71 11.45
N LEU A 24 -0.54 -26.45 10.25
CA LEU A 24 -1.82 -25.74 10.09
C LEU A 24 -3.01 -26.44 10.75
N HIS A 25 -2.95 -27.77 10.92
CA HIS A 25 -3.97 -28.54 11.63
C HIS A 25 -4.18 -28.08 13.07
N ARG A 26 -3.16 -27.48 13.72
CA ARG A 26 -3.22 -26.98 15.10
C ARG A 26 -4.09 -25.73 15.24
N LEU A 27 -4.31 -24.98 14.15
CA LEU A 27 -5.20 -23.83 14.13
C LEU A 27 -6.67 -24.23 14.29
N LYS A 28 -7.04 -25.47 13.97
CA LYS A 28 -8.43 -25.97 14.08
C LYS A 28 -8.92 -26.06 15.51
N VAL A 29 -8.01 -26.06 16.50
CA VAL A 29 -8.33 -26.15 17.93
C VAL A 29 -8.55 -24.77 18.56
N LEU A 30 -8.19 -23.69 17.86
CA LEU A 30 -8.30 -22.33 18.37
C LEU A 30 -9.69 -21.72 18.10
N PRO A 31 -10.19 -20.84 18.99
CA PRO A 31 -11.41 -20.09 18.73
C PRO A 31 -11.31 -19.26 17.45
N ILE A 32 -12.42 -19.15 16.71
CA ILE A 32 -12.48 -18.48 15.39
C ILE A 32 -11.94 -17.04 15.44
N HIS A 33 -12.26 -16.28 16.49
CA HIS A 33 -11.79 -14.90 16.64
C HIS A 33 -10.26 -14.82 16.81
N ILE A 34 -9.64 -15.77 17.52
CA ILE A 34 -8.18 -15.86 17.66
C ILE A 34 -7.54 -16.24 16.32
N VAL A 35 -8.13 -17.19 15.59
CA VAL A 35 -7.66 -17.56 14.25
C VAL A 35 -7.73 -16.37 13.30
N LYS A 36 -8.82 -15.60 13.31
CA LYS A 36 -8.96 -14.38 12.51
C LYS A 36 -7.87 -13.36 12.87
N HIS A 37 -7.66 -13.11 14.16
CA HIS A 37 -6.62 -12.20 14.65
C HIS A 37 -5.22 -12.63 14.21
N LEU A 38 -4.87 -13.91 14.36
CA LEU A 38 -3.57 -14.45 13.96
C LEU A 38 -3.36 -14.42 12.45
N LYS A 39 -4.41 -14.65 11.65
CA LYS A 39 -4.36 -14.49 10.20
C LYS A 39 -4.11 -13.04 9.81
N GLN A 40 -4.80 -12.08 10.43
CA GLN A 40 -4.53 -10.66 10.20
C GLN A 40 -3.09 -10.31 10.54
N LEU A 41 -2.63 -10.73 11.73
CA LEU A 41 -1.27 -10.48 12.18
C LEU A 41 -0.22 -11.05 11.22
N LYS A 42 -0.44 -12.27 10.70
CA LYS A 42 0.41 -12.86 9.66
C LYS A 42 0.39 -12.02 8.37
N THR A 43 -0.79 -11.60 7.92
CA THR A 43 -0.94 -10.75 6.73
C THR A 43 -0.17 -9.45 6.89
N ASP A 44 -0.25 -8.78 8.04
CA ASP A 44 0.44 -7.51 8.31
C ASP A 44 1.98 -7.71 8.26
N ILE A 45 2.48 -8.80 8.85
CA ILE A 45 3.90 -9.17 8.83
C ILE A 45 4.36 -9.48 7.40
N ASP A 46 3.56 -10.24 6.63
CA ASP A 46 3.89 -10.60 5.25
C ASP A 46 3.94 -9.37 4.34
N ILE A 47 2.99 -8.43 4.52
CA ILE A 47 2.99 -7.15 3.80
C ILE A 47 4.26 -6.39 4.16
N PHE A 48 4.57 -6.24 5.46
CA PHE A 48 5.77 -5.54 5.92
C PHE A 48 7.04 -6.14 5.32
N TYR A 49 7.20 -7.46 5.36
CA TYR A 49 8.38 -8.10 4.80
C TYR A 49 8.46 -7.89 3.29
N ARG A 50 7.35 -8.08 2.57
CA ARG A 50 7.31 -7.94 1.10
C ARG A 50 7.72 -6.54 0.64
N VAL A 51 7.22 -5.48 1.29
CA VAL A 51 7.52 -4.09 0.88
C VAL A 51 8.93 -3.62 1.30
N HIS A 52 9.60 -4.35 2.19
CA HIS A 52 10.95 -4.01 2.68
C HIS A 52 12.01 -5.06 2.36
N ILE A 53 11.71 -6.06 1.52
CA ILE A 53 12.61 -7.19 1.24
C ILE A 53 14.00 -6.75 0.74
N ASN A 54 14.07 -5.62 0.03
CA ASN A 54 15.32 -5.07 -0.49
C ASN A 54 16.20 -4.41 0.59
N PHE A 55 15.69 -4.19 1.81
CA PHE A 55 16.43 -3.60 2.93
C PHE A 55 16.72 -4.62 4.04
N ILE A 56 16.12 -5.81 3.99
CA ILE A 56 16.13 -6.77 5.08
C ILE A 56 16.85 -8.05 4.62
N ASP A 57 18.13 -8.17 4.98
CA ASP A 57 18.92 -9.36 4.69
C ASP A 57 18.50 -10.58 5.52
N VAL A 58 18.15 -10.33 6.79
CA VAL A 58 17.77 -11.37 7.75
C VAL A 58 16.39 -11.05 8.32
N PHE A 59 15.39 -11.83 7.95
CA PHE A 59 14.06 -11.75 8.54
C PHE A 59 13.71 -13.05 9.26
N THR A 60 13.58 -12.98 10.58
CA THR A 60 13.20 -14.11 11.42
C THR A 60 12.10 -13.70 12.37
N MET A 61 11.23 -14.64 12.75
CA MET A 61 10.11 -14.36 13.66
C MET A 61 10.55 -13.88 15.04
N SER A 62 11.78 -14.16 15.46
CA SER A 62 12.36 -13.59 16.70
C SER A 62 12.57 -12.08 16.65
N LEU A 63 12.62 -11.48 15.46
CA LEU A 63 12.79 -10.03 15.28
C LEU A 63 11.45 -9.30 15.21
N VAL A 64 10.36 -10.03 14.94
CA VAL A 64 9.00 -9.49 14.86
C VAL A 64 8.52 -9.07 16.25
N SER A 65 8.29 -7.78 16.42
CA SER A 65 7.67 -7.20 17.61
C SER A 65 6.15 -7.25 17.49
N ILE A 66 5.51 -7.55 18.62
CA ILE A 66 4.06 -7.52 18.78
C ILE A 66 3.80 -6.60 19.96
N ASP A 67 2.95 -5.60 19.77
CA ASP A 67 2.56 -4.69 20.82
C ASP A 67 1.91 -5.49 21.97
N PRO A 68 2.45 -5.43 23.20
CA PRO A 68 1.93 -6.20 24.32
C PRO A 68 0.53 -5.76 24.78
N LEU A 69 0.11 -4.53 24.48
CA LEU A 69 -1.18 -3.96 24.86
C LEU A 69 -2.25 -4.29 23.83
N THR A 70 -2.01 -3.95 22.56
CA THR A 70 -2.99 -4.16 21.49
C THR A 70 -2.92 -5.57 20.92
N GLY A 71 -1.77 -6.23 21.05
CA GLY A 71 -1.54 -7.54 20.48
C GLY A 71 -1.46 -7.54 18.95
N LEU A 72 -1.26 -6.37 18.35
CA LEU A 72 -1.09 -6.12 16.92
C LEU A 72 0.39 -6.13 16.54
N PHE A 73 0.67 -6.16 15.23
CA PHE A 73 2.03 -6.10 14.71
C PHE A 73 2.66 -4.75 15.04
N ASP A 74 3.75 -4.76 15.80
CA ASP A 74 4.52 -3.55 16.09
C ASP A 74 5.60 -3.39 15.02
N ARG A 75 5.25 -2.66 13.96
CA ARG A 75 6.16 -2.38 12.84
C ARG A 75 7.40 -1.64 13.31
N LEU A 76 7.24 -0.60 14.13
CA LEU A 76 8.36 0.26 14.54
C LEU A 76 9.31 -0.49 15.45
N GLY A 77 8.79 -1.26 16.42
CA GLY A 77 9.62 -2.14 17.25
C GLY A 77 10.32 -3.21 16.43
N THR A 78 9.68 -3.74 15.38
CA THR A 78 10.32 -4.71 14.47
C THR A 78 11.49 -4.09 13.72
N ILE A 79 11.34 -2.86 13.20
CA ILE A 79 12.44 -2.12 12.56
C ILE A 79 13.58 -1.89 13.55
N LYS A 80 13.29 -1.44 14.77
CA LYS A 80 14.32 -1.24 15.80
C LYS A 80 15.11 -2.51 16.12
N ASN A 81 14.46 -3.68 16.13
CA ASN A 81 15.14 -4.96 16.30
C ASN A 81 16.06 -5.32 15.13
N LEU A 82 15.72 -4.90 13.90
CA LEU A 82 16.54 -5.13 12.71
C LEU A 82 17.85 -4.31 12.72
N ARG A 83 17.93 -3.22 13.49
CA ARG A 83 19.13 -2.35 13.58
C ARG A 83 20.44 -3.12 13.78
N ARG A 84 20.42 -4.18 14.60
CA ARG A 84 21.62 -4.99 14.92
C ARG A 84 22.05 -5.93 13.79
N TYR A 85 21.21 -6.12 12.79
CA TYR A 85 21.39 -7.06 11.69
C TYR A 85 21.51 -6.36 10.34
N SER A 86 21.57 -5.04 10.32
CA SER A 86 21.63 -4.22 9.11
C SER A 86 22.85 -3.31 9.15
N GLN A 87 23.45 -3.07 7.98
CA GLN A 87 24.46 -2.02 7.85
C GLN A 87 23.84 -0.65 8.14
N PRO A 88 24.58 0.31 8.73
CA PRO A 88 24.04 1.63 9.09
C PRO A 88 23.32 2.34 7.95
N ALA A 89 23.92 2.39 6.75
CA ALA A 89 23.30 3.01 5.58
C ALA A 89 22.00 2.32 5.13
N VAL A 90 21.91 0.99 5.25
CA VAL A 90 20.70 0.23 4.92
C VAL A 90 19.61 0.44 5.97
N TYR A 91 20.01 0.46 7.26
CA TYR A 91 19.08 0.75 8.35
C TYR A 91 18.54 2.19 8.26
N PHE A 92 19.38 3.17 7.88
CA PHE A 92 18.93 4.53 7.58
C PHE A 92 17.85 4.53 6.50
N GLN A 93 18.08 3.83 5.38
CA GLN A 93 17.10 3.72 4.29
C GLN A 93 15.79 3.09 4.75
N LEU A 94 15.85 2.00 5.51
CA LEU A 94 14.67 1.33 6.08
C LEU A 94 13.87 2.28 7.00
N CYS A 95 14.55 3.03 7.86
CA CYS A 95 13.92 4.03 8.72
C CYS A 95 13.33 5.20 7.91
N ALA A 96 14.03 5.65 6.86
CA ALA A 96 13.55 6.73 5.99
C ALA A 96 12.24 6.34 5.28
N VAL A 97 12.13 5.15 4.71
CA VAL A 97 10.89 4.70 4.04
C VAL A 97 9.76 4.38 5.04
N ASN A 98 10.06 4.27 6.34
CA ASN A 98 9.08 4.09 7.40
C ASN A 98 8.80 5.37 8.22
N ALA A 99 9.31 6.52 7.77
CA ALA A 99 9.11 7.82 8.45
C ALA A 99 9.58 7.83 9.93
N MET A 100 10.69 7.15 10.23
CA MET A 100 11.27 7.10 11.57
C MET A 100 12.33 8.21 11.73
N ASP A 101 11.86 9.43 11.96
CA ASP A 101 12.68 10.64 11.93
C ASP A 101 13.80 10.64 12.98
N ASP A 102 13.49 10.23 14.22
CA ASP A 102 14.48 10.16 15.30
C ASP A 102 15.58 9.12 15.01
N GLU A 103 15.19 7.95 14.50
CA GLU A 103 16.12 6.85 14.22
C GLU A 103 17.01 7.17 13.02
N THR A 104 16.47 7.82 11.99
CA THR A 104 17.29 8.31 10.86
C THR A 104 18.28 9.38 11.31
N LEU A 105 17.89 10.31 12.18
CA LEU A 105 18.78 11.32 12.74
C LEU A 105 19.89 10.68 13.59
N GLU A 106 19.54 9.73 14.45
CA GLU A 106 20.52 9.03 15.29
C GLU A 106 21.56 8.29 14.43
N VAL A 107 21.11 7.53 13.43
CA VAL A 107 22.00 6.81 12.52
C VAL A 107 22.85 7.79 11.73
N TRP A 108 22.28 8.91 11.28
CA TRP A 108 23.02 9.96 10.58
C TRP A 108 24.18 10.50 11.41
N LEU A 109 23.92 10.84 12.67
CA LEU A 109 24.92 11.48 13.52
C LEU A 109 26.01 10.53 14.04
N PHE A 110 25.66 9.26 14.25
CA PHE A 110 26.53 8.34 15.01
C PHE A 110 26.87 7.03 14.29
N GLY A 111 26.17 6.70 13.21
CA GLY A 111 26.28 5.40 12.53
C GLY A 111 26.90 5.45 11.14
N LEU A 112 26.85 6.59 10.45
CA LEU A 112 27.29 6.71 9.07
C LEU A 112 28.70 7.31 8.94
N THR A 113 29.41 6.85 7.92
CA THR A 113 30.65 7.47 7.44
C THR A 113 30.37 8.63 6.49
N GLU A 114 31.35 9.50 6.26
CA GLU A 114 31.26 10.62 5.29
C GLU A 114 30.90 10.15 3.87
N LEU A 115 31.44 9.00 3.45
CA LEU A 115 31.11 8.41 2.15
C LEU A 115 29.64 7.98 2.07
N GLU A 116 29.11 7.40 3.15
CA GLU A 116 27.70 7.01 3.22
C GLU A 116 26.76 8.22 3.31
N HIS A 117 27.14 9.28 4.03
CA HIS A 117 26.39 10.55 4.01
C HIS A 117 26.27 11.08 2.59
N HIS A 118 27.40 11.14 1.86
CA HIS A 118 27.40 11.60 0.48
C HIS A 118 26.52 10.71 -0.40
N ALA A 119 26.66 9.39 -0.31
CA ALA A 119 25.88 8.43 -1.08
C ALA A 119 24.37 8.55 -0.83
N LEU A 120 23.94 8.77 0.42
CA LEU A 120 22.52 8.94 0.76
C LEU A 120 21.96 10.27 0.24
N LEU A 121 22.75 11.35 0.22
CA LEU A 121 22.32 12.64 -0.31
C LEU A 121 22.06 12.61 -1.83
N ILE A 122 22.77 11.75 -2.55
CA ILE A 122 22.64 11.58 -4.02
C ILE A 122 21.94 10.29 -4.41
N SER A 123 21.26 9.63 -3.46
CA SER A 123 20.58 8.36 -3.68
C SER A 123 19.48 8.47 -4.76
N ASP A 124 19.42 7.48 -5.66
CA ASP A 124 18.35 7.33 -6.67
C ASP A 124 16.97 7.01 -6.06
N ASN A 125 16.94 6.73 -4.75
CA ASN A 125 15.71 6.69 -3.97
C ASN A 125 15.44 8.08 -3.37
N GLU A 126 14.47 8.78 -3.95
CA GLU A 126 14.12 10.16 -3.62
C GLU A 126 13.57 10.30 -2.19
N VAL A 127 12.94 9.24 -1.65
CA VAL A 127 12.48 9.22 -0.25
C VAL A 127 13.66 9.22 0.71
N VAL A 128 14.72 8.47 0.37
CA VAL A 128 15.95 8.37 1.16
C VAL A 128 16.75 9.67 1.04
N ALA A 129 16.98 10.14 -0.20
CA ALA A 129 17.68 11.38 -0.46
C ALA A 129 16.95 12.58 0.17
N GLY A 130 15.62 12.63 0.04
CA GLY A 130 14.78 13.62 0.70
C GLY A 130 14.98 13.63 2.21
N ARG A 131 14.98 12.45 2.87
CA ARG A 131 15.23 12.39 4.31
C ARG A 131 16.63 12.86 4.69
N ALA A 132 17.66 12.51 3.91
CA ALA A 132 19.02 13.02 4.13
C ALA A 132 19.08 14.55 3.99
N LEU A 133 18.40 15.11 2.99
CA LEU A 133 18.31 16.55 2.74
C LEU A 133 17.59 17.30 3.86
N GLU A 134 16.54 16.72 4.44
CA GLU A 134 15.86 17.26 5.62
C GLU A 134 16.82 17.41 6.80
N ILE A 135 17.59 16.35 7.09
CA ILE A 135 18.53 16.35 8.22
C ILE A 135 19.59 17.45 8.08
N VAL A 136 20.04 17.74 6.86
CA VAL A 136 21.01 18.82 6.58
C VAL A 136 20.37 20.20 6.32
N GLY A 137 19.06 20.35 6.54
CA GLY A 137 18.36 21.62 6.41
C GLY A 137 18.16 22.11 4.96
N ARG A 138 18.10 21.20 3.99
CA ARG A 138 17.92 21.50 2.55
C ARG A 138 16.55 21.07 2.03
N GLU A 139 15.51 21.33 2.81
CA GLU A 139 14.14 20.91 2.49
C GLU A 139 13.59 21.56 1.22
N GLY A 140 14.04 22.78 0.90
CA GLY A 140 13.55 23.57 -0.24
C GLY A 140 13.85 23.00 -1.63
N ILE A 141 14.69 21.96 -1.73
CA ILE A 141 14.98 21.29 -3.02
C ILE A 141 14.32 19.90 -3.12
N ILE A 142 13.54 19.48 -2.12
CA ILE A 142 12.89 18.18 -2.10
C ILE A 142 11.60 18.24 -2.91
N ASN A 143 11.46 17.34 -3.88
CA ASN A 143 10.20 17.15 -4.59
C ASN A 143 9.34 16.10 -3.84
N TYR A 144 8.48 16.57 -2.94
CA TYR A 144 7.61 15.71 -2.13
C TYR A 144 6.54 14.98 -2.95
N GLU A 145 6.09 15.54 -4.10
CA GLU A 145 5.18 14.81 -4.99
C GLU A 145 5.85 13.56 -5.56
N HIS A 146 7.10 13.68 -5.97
CA HIS A 146 7.87 12.53 -6.48
C HIS A 146 8.13 11.51 -5.36
N CYS A 147 8.44 11.97 -4.15
CA CYS A 147 8.59 11.10 -2.98
C CYS A 147 7.29 10.33 -2.67
N ALA A 148 6.13 10.98 -2.77
CA ALA A 148 4.82 10.35 -2.59
C ALA A 148 4.58 9.27 -3.66
N MET A 149 4.76 9.60 -4.94
CA MET A 149 4.59 8.63 -6.04
C MET A 149 5.54 7.43 -5.93
N LYS A 150 6.81 7.66 -5.57
CA LYS A 150 7.81 6.60 -5.33
C LYS A 150 7.41 5.72 -4.14
N SER A 151 6.92 6.33 -3.06
CA SER A 151 6.42 5.59 -1.89
C SER A 151 5.21 4.73 -2.22
N ALA A 152 4.28 5.25 -3.03
CA ALA A 152 3.11 4.50 -3.50
C ALA A 152 3.51 3.30 -4.39
N TYR A 153 4.46 3.52 -5.32
CA TYR A 153 5.01 2.47 -6.19
C TYR A 153 5.62 1.30 -5.41
N HIS A 154 6.28 1.57 -4.26
CA HIS A 154 6.93 0.55 -3.44
C HIS A 154 6.10 0.06 -2.24
N GLY A 155 4.94 0.64 -1.99
CA GLY A 155 4.08 0.24 -0.88
C GLY A 155 4.48 0.83 0.49
N TRP A 156 5.30 1.87 0.52
CA TRP A 156 5.81 2.51 1.74
C TRP A 156 4.83 3.54 2.31
N LEU A 157 3.72 3.06 2.88
CA LEU A 157 2.64 3.90 3.40
C LEU A 157 3.11 5.05 4.31
N PRO A 158 4.01 4.86 5.30
CA PRO A 158 4.40 5.96 6.19
C PRO A 158 5.16 7.09 5.47
N ALA A 159 5.99 6.72 4.51
CA ALA A 159 6.70 7.69 3.67
C ALA A 159 5.75 8.41 2.72
N LEU A 160 4.75 7.70 2.20
CA LEU A 160 3.68 8.30 1.40
C LEU A 160 2.91 9.34 2.20
N GLU A 161 2.39 8.98 3.37
CA GLU A 161 1.63 9.89 4.25
C GLU A 161 2.46 11.14 4.61
N ARG A 162 3.72 10.95 5.02
CA ARG A 162 4.63 12.06 5.33
C ARG A 162 4.88 12.96 4.14
N SER A 163 5.07 12.38 2.96
CA SER A 163 5.32 13.14 1.74
C SER A 163 4.08 13.95 1.35
N LEU A 164 2.88 13.33 1.37
CA LEU A 164 1.61 14.01 1.11
C LEU A 164 1.37 15.19 2.06
N MET A 165 1.69 15.05 3.35
CA MET A 165 1.58 16.14 4.33
C MET A 165 2.52 17.33 4.07
N ARG A 166 3.60 17.13 3.31
CA ARG A 166 4.62 18.16 3.02
C ARG A 166 4.44 18.82 1.65
N VAL A 167 3.49 18.35 0.84
CA VAL A 167 3.14 19.03 -0.41
C VAL A 167 2.31 20.27 -0.07
N GLN A 168 2.83 21.46 -0.37
CA GLN A 168 2.19 22.75 -0.03
C GLN A 168 0.94 23.04 -0.87
N ASP A 169 0.91 22.54 -2.10
CA ASP A 169 -0.22 22.61 -3.03
C ASP A 169 -0.28 21.27 -3.77
N PRO A 170 -0.90 20.23 -3.19
CA PRO A 170 -1.02 18.96 -3.86
C PRO A 170 -1.91 19.20 -5.08
N GLY A 171 -1.28 19.36 -6.25
CA GLY A 171 -2.02 19.57 -7.50
C GLY A 171 -3.15 18.55 -7.62
N SER A 172 -4.24 18.93 -8.28
CA SER A 172 -5.45 18.10 -8.36
C SER A 172 -5.10 16.63 -8.65
N GLY A 173 -5.59 15.73 -7.81
CA GLY A 173 -5.42 14.29 -7.99
C GLY A 173 -4.06 13.68 -7.62
N LEU A 174 -3.13 14.33 -6.91
CA LEU A 174 -1.92 13.62 -6.42
C LEU A 174 -2.25 12.37 -5.60
N LEU A 175 -3.23 12.49 -4.69
CA LEU A 175 -3.67 11.38 -3.84
C LEU A 175 -4.24 10.22 -4.67
N SER A 176 -5.16 10.52 -5.61
CA SER A 176 -5.71 9.49 -6.49
C SER A 176 -4.65 8.87 -7.39
N ARG A 177 -3.66 9.65 -7.88
CA ARG A 177 -2.49 9.11 -8.58
C ARG A 177 -1.69 8.14 -7.70
N CYS A 178 -1.44 8.47 -6.44
CA CYS A 178 -0.74 7.59 -5.51
C CYS A 178 -1.53 6.29 -5.26
N ILE A 179 -2.85 6.38 -5.06
CA ILE A 179 -3.70 5.20 -4.85
C ILE A 179 -3.70 4.30 -6.09
N LEU A 180 -3.90 4.85 -7.29
CA LEU A 180 -3.88 4.09 -8.55
C LEU A 180 -2.51 3.45 -8.80
N MET A 181 -1.41 4.17 -8.49
CA MET A 181 -0.06 3.62 -8.53
C MET A 181 0.09 2.43 -7.60
N ALA A 182 -0.35 2.56 -6.35
CA ALA A 182 -0.28 1.49 -5.37
C ALA A 182 -1.07 0.24 -5.82
N ILE A 183 -2.29 0.43 -6.33
CA ILE A 183 -3.12 -0.67 -6.86
C ILE A 183 -2.43 -1.38 -8.03
N ARG A 184 -1.87 -0.61 -8.98
CA ARG A 184 -1.13 -1.16 -10.13
C ARG A 184 0.08 -2.00 -9.71
N HIS A 185 0.67 -1.68 -8.57
CA HIS A 185 1.81 -2.40 -7.98
C HIS A 185 1.40 -3.40 -6.89
N HIS A 186 0.11 -3.75 -6.79
CA HIS A 186 -0.44 -4.72 -5.82
C HIS A 186 -0.21 -4.34 -4.34
N HIS A 187 -0.08 -3.05 -4.07
CA HIS A 187 0.01 -2.46 -2.73
C HIS A 187 -1.37 -2.04 -2.22
N TYR A 188 -2.31 -2.99 -2.21
CA TYR A 188 -3.71 -2.75 -1.84
C TYR A 188 -3.90 -2.23 -0.40
N HIS A 189 -2.94 -2.49 0.49
CA HIS A 189 -2.94 -1.94 1.85
C HIS A 189 -2.93 -0.41 1.87
N ILE A 190 -2.34 0.25 0.86
CA ILE A 190 -2.40 1.71 0.71
C ILE A 190 -3.81 2.15 0.32
N ALA A 191 -4.38 1.52 -0.71
CA ALA A 191 -5.71 1.86 -1.22
C ALA A 191 -6.81 1.69 -0.16
N ASN A 192 -6.64 0.76 0.76
CA ASN A 192 -7.60 0.49 1.83
C ASN A 192 -7.53 1.46 3.01
N LEU A 193 -6.49 2.30 3.08
CA LEU A 193 -6.25 3.21 4.19
C LEU A 193 -6.39 4.68 3.82
N LEU A 194 -6.18 5.03 2.55
CA LEU A 194 -6.30 6.41 2.07
C LEU A 194 -7.69 6.64 1.48
N GLU A 195 -8.37 7.66 1.98
CA GLU A 195 -9.69 8.08 1.50
C GLU A 195 -9.53 9.05 0.32
N CYS A 196 -10.19 8.76 -0.81
CA CYS A 196 -10.21 9.62 -1.98
C CYS A 196 -11.50 9.38 -2.77
N ASP A 197 -12.15 10.47 -3.19
CA ASP A 197 -13.49 10.43 -3.78
C ASP A 197 -13.50 10.64 -5.30
N GLU A 198 -12.37 11.04 -5.91
CA GLU A 198 -12.31 11.39 -7.33
C GLU A 198 -11.02 10.88 -7.99
N PHE A 199 -11.19 10.06 -9.04
CA PHE A 199 -10.08 9.44 -9.78
C PHE A 199 -10.00 9.84 -11.25
N SER A 200 -11.04 10.48 -11.77
CA SER A 200 -11.23 10.76 -13.19
C SER A 200 -10.03 11.45 -13.87
N GLU A 201 -9.48 12.50 -13.26
CA GLU A 201 -8.33 13.24 -13.82
C GLU A 201 -7.04 12.42 -13.81
N SER A 202 -6.95 11.42 -12.93
CA SER A 202 -5.73 10.65 -12.72
C SER A 202 -5.57 9.52 -13.75
N PHE A 203 -6.64 9.04 -14.37
CA PHE A 203 -6.57 7.91 -15.31
C PHE A 203 -5.69 8.16 -16.53
N VAL A 204 -5.64 9.40 -17.04
CA VAL A 204 -4.82 9.75 -18.22
C VAL A 204 -3.33 9.46 -17.99
N TYR A 205 -2.86 9.52 -16.75
CA TYR A 205 -1.47 9.24 -16.39
C TYR A 205 -1.15 7.73 -16.38
N PHE A 206 -2.15 6.88 -16.13
CA PHE A 206 -1.96 5.43 -16.02
C PHE A 206 -2.35 4.69 -17.31
N PHE A 207 -3.33 5.23 -18.03
CA PHE A 207 -3.93 4.65 -19.22
C PHE A 207 -3.96 5.69 -20.35
N PRO A 208 -2.82 6.22 -20.82
CA PRO A 208 -2.80 7.35 -21.77
C PRO A 208 -3.56 7.07 -23.08
N ASN A 209 -3.70 5.78 -23.45
CA ASN A 209 -4.39 5.35 -24.66
C ASN A 209 -5.85 4.91 -24.42
N GLY A 210 -6.39 5.10 -23.21
CA GLY A 210 -7.73 4.61 -22.82
C GLY A 210 -7.84 3.11 -22.59
N PHE A 211 -6.77 2.35 -22.86
CA PHE A 211 -6.73 0.91 -22.62
C PHE A 211 -6.51 0.60 -21.14
N VAL A 212 -7.44 -0.14 -20.54
CA VAL A 212 -7.36 -0.59 -19.15
C VAL A 212 -7.25 -2.12 -19.10
N PRO A 213 -6.22 -2.67 -18.43
CA PRO A 213 -6.07 -4.12 -18.29
C PRO A 213 -7.25 -4.77 -17.56
N VAL A 214 -7.67 -5.94 -18.04
CA VAL A 214 -8.75 -6.74 -17.42
C VAL A 214 -8.44 -7.04 -15.96
N ASP A 215 -7.21 -7.47 -15.66
CA ASP A 215 -6.78 -7.84 -14.30
C ASP A 215 -6.83 -6.66 -13.32
N PHE A 216 -6.60 -5.44 -13.82
CA PHE A 216 -6.73 -4.23 -13.00
C PHE A 216 -8.19 -4.06 -12.54
N VAL A 217 -9.14 -4.16 -13.46
CA VAL A 217 -10.58 -4.03 -13.15
C VAL A 217 -11.06 -5.17 -12.24
N ILE A 218 -10.58 -6.39 -12.45
CA ILE A 218 -10.87 -7.52 -11.54
C ILE A 218 -10.39 -7.19 -10.13
N SER A 219 -9.18 -6.66 -9.99
CA SER A 219 -8.63 -6.33 -8.66
C SER A 219 -9.41 -5.23 -7.93
N LEU A 220 -10.02 -4.28 -8.66
CA LEU A 220 -10.88 -3.25 -8.06
C LEU A 220 -12.14 -3.84 -7.44
N LEU A 221 -12.70 -4.88 -8.04
CA LEU A 221 -13.97 -5.48 -7.61
C LEU A 221 -13.78 -6.75 -6.75
N ASP A 222 -12.53 -7.10 -6.45
CA ASP A 222 -12.19 -8.16 -5.51
C ASP A 222 -12.14 -7.61 -4.08
N GLY A 223 -13.25 -7.78 -3.36
CA GLY A 223 -13.40 -7.38 -1.96
C GLY A 223 -12.45 -8.07 -0.98
N SER A 224 -11.68 -9.07 -1.42
CA SER A 224 -10.60 -9.67 -0.61
C SER A 224 -9.27 -8.90 -0.72
N LEU A 225 -9.11 -8.08 -1.76
CA LEU A 225 -7.92 -7.28 -2.01
C LEU A 225 -8.13 -5.82 -1.59
N ILE A 226 -9.21 -5.22 -2.09
CA ILE A 226 -9.52 -3.80 -1.90
C ILE A 226 -10.87 -3.68 -1.19
N ASN A 227 -11.04 -2.66 -0.35
CA ASN A 227 -12.35 -2.27 0.16
C ASN A 227 -13.30 -2.06 -1.03
N ILE A 228 -14.37 -2.84 -1.07
CA ILE A 228 -15.27 -2.90 -2.23
C ILE A 228 -15.90 -1.54 -2.56
N ASP A 229 -16.08 -0.67 -1.57
CA ASP A 229 -16.65 0.67 -1.79
C ASP A 229 -15.67 1.57 -2.54
N ILE A 230 -14.39 1.56 -2.14
CA ILE A 230 -13.31 2.28 -2.85
C ILE A 230 -13.15 1.71 -4.26
N GLY A 231 -13.11 0.39 -4.36
CA GLY A 231 -13.00 -0.32 -5.63
C GLY A 231 -14.13 0.02 -6.61
N ARG A 232 -15.37 0.09 -6.11
CA ARG A 232 -16.55 0.51 -6.89
C ARG A 232 -16.47 1.97 -7.32
N THR A 233 -16.01 2.88 -6.46
CA THR A 233 -15.81 4.29 -6.82
C THR A 233 -14.84 4.41 -7.98
N ILE A 234 -13.66 3.78 -7.88
CA ILE A 234 -12.66 3.80 -8.95
C ILE A 234 -13.22 3.15 -10.23
N ALA A 235 -13.88 2.00 -10.13
CA ALA A 235 -14.44 1.31 -11.28
C ALA A 235 -15.51 2.12 -12.00
N LYS A 236 -16.35 2.84 -11.24
CA LYS A 236 -17.38 3.73 -11.80
C LYS A 236 -16.72 4.89 -12.55
N ASP A 237 -15.81 5.63 -11.91
CA ASP A 237 -15.10 6.74 -12.54
C ASP A 237 -14.37 6.28 -13.82
N LEU A 238 -13.77 5.08 -13.76
CA LEU A 238 -13.08 4.47 -14.89
C LEU A 238 -14.02 4.20 -16.06
N ILE A 239 -15.20 3.62 -15.80
CA ILE A 239 -16.22 3.36 -16.84
C ILE A 239 -16.74 4.66 -17.44
N ASP A 240 -16.90 5.71 -16.63
CA ASP A 240 -17.35 7.02 -17.09
C ASP A 240 -16.29 7.71 -17.96
N TRP A 241 -15.01 7.53 -17.63
CA TRP A 241 -13.87 8.08 -18.36
C TRP A 241 -13.54 7.32 -19.66
N MET A 242 -13.65 5.99 -19.67
CA MET A 242 -13.23 5.16 -20.82
C MET A 242 -14.07 5.40 -22.09
N PRO A 243 -13.48 5.33 -23.29
CA PRO A 243 -14.24 5.30 -24.54
C PRO A 243 -15.17 4.08 -24.65
N LYS A 244 -16.35 4.23 -25.26
CA LYS A 244 -17.35 3.14 -25.40
C LYS A 244 -16.78 1.86 -26.04
N MET A 245 -15.90 2.01 -27.03
CA MET A 245 -15.24 0.88 -27.71
C MET A 245 -14.32 0.09 -26.77
N GLU A 246 -13.59 0.77 -25.89
CA GLU A 246 -12.69 0.12 -24.93
C GLU A 246 -13.48 -0.62 -23.85
N ILE A 247 -14.66 -0.11 -23.48
CA ILE A 247 -15.57 -0.83 -22.56
C ILE A 247 -16.08 -2.12 -23.16
N GLN A 248 -16.43 -2.13 -24.45
CA GLN A 248 -16.83 -3.37 -25.13
C GLN A 248 -15.70 -4.40 -25.15
N LYS A 249 -14.45 -3.97 -25.44
CA LYS A 249 -13.28 -4.84 -25.37
C LYS A 249 -13.03 -5.37 -23.96
N LEU A 250 -13.13 -4.52 -22.94
CA LEU A 250 -13.00 -4.90 -21.54
C LEU A 250 -14.05 -5.96 -21.16
N ARG A 251 -15.31 -5.74 -21.56
CA ARG A 251 -16.41 -6.68 -21.35
C ARG A 251 -16.15 -8.05 -21.97
N GLU A 252 -15.67 -8.09 -23.21
CA GLU A 252 -15.28 -9.34 -23.87
C GLU A 252 -14.09 -10.02 -23.16
N GLY A 253 -13.11 -9.24 -22.72
CA GLY A 253 -11.97 -9.72 -21.95
C GLY A 253 -12.38 -10.38 -20.63
N LEU A 254 -13.29 -9.75 -19.88
CA LEU A 254 -13.81 -10.27 -18.61
C LEU A 254 -14.61 -11.57 -18.80
N LYS A 255 -15.40 -11.69 -19.87
CA LYS A 255 -16.10 -12.93 -20.24
C LYS A 255 -15.11 -14.07 -20.52
N LYS A 256 -14.03 -13.78 -21.26
CA LYS A 256 -12.98 -14.76 -21.55
C LYS A 256 -12.20 -15.18 -20.29
N ALA A 257 -11.99 -14.25 -19.37
CA ALA A 257 -11.31 -14.50 -18.10
C ALA A 257 -12.15 -15.36 -17.11
N SER A 258 -13.39 -15.74 -17.47
CA SER A 258 -14.29 -16.53 -16.60
C SER A 258 -14.46 -15.90 -15.21
N CYS A 259 -14.57 -14.56 -15.19
CA CYS A 259 -14.70 -13.81 -13.94
C CYS A 259 -15.92 -14.22 -13.13
N CYS A 260 -15.86 -14.00 -11.82
CA CYS A 260 -16.97 -14.22 -10.91
C CYS A 260 -18.25 -13.52 -11.43
N PRO A 261 -19.43 -14.18 -11.42
CA PRO A 261 -20.70 -13.59 -11.85
C PRO A 261 -21.03 -12.25 -11.18
N PHE A 262 -20.59 -12.07 -9.92
CA PHE A 262 -20.75 -10.81 -9.20
C PHE A 262 -20.02 -9.64 -9.88
N ILE A 263 -18.75 -9.81 -10.23
CA ILE A 263 -17.92 -8.78 -10.90
C ILE A 263 -18.55 -8.40 -12.25
N MET A 264 -19.00 -9.41 -13.01
CA MET A 264 -19.70 -9.17 -14.28
C MET A 264 -20.99 -8.37 -14.07
N SER A 265 -21.80 -8.73 -13.08
CA SER A 265 -23.07 -8.04 -12.79
C SER A 265 -22.87 -6.59 -12.35
N GLU A 266 -21.87 -6.31 -11.53
CA GLU A 266 -21.53 -4.95 -11.08
C GLU A 266 -21.17 -4.05 -12.26
N LEU A 267 -20.29 -4.54 -13.14
CA LEU A 267 -19.84 -3.77 -14.31
C LEU A 267 -20.95 -3.54 -15.33
N GLU A 268 -21.82 -4.53 -15.57
CA GLU A 268 -23.00 -4.35 -16.44
C GLU A 268 -23.95 -3.30 -15.87
N THR A 269 -24.14 -3.27 -14.55
CA THR A 269 -24.97 -2.26 -13.89
C THR A 269 -24.41 -0.86 -14.09
N MET A 270 -23.09 -0.70 -13.93
CA MET A 270 -22.40 0.59 -14.17
C MET A 270 -22.50 1.01 -15.64
N TYR A 271 -22.33 0.07 -16.57
CA TYR A 271 -22.44 0.32 -18.01
C TYR A 271 -23.84 0.75 -18.46
N THR A 272 -24.89 0.06 -18.02
CA THR A 272 -26.28 0.40 -18.35
C THR A 272 -26.61 1.81 -17.86
N LYS A 273 -26.21 2.16 -16.62
CA LYS A 273 -26.38 3.51 -16.08
C LYS A 273 -25.71 4.60 -16.92
N ARG A 274 -24.56 4.31 -17.54
CA ARG A 274 -23.86 5.26 -18.43
C ARG A 274 -24.55 5.42 -19.79
N ILE A 275 -25.30 4.42 -20.26
CA ILE A 275 -26.04 4.49 -21.53
C ILE A 275 -27.43 5.09 -21.36
N GLU A 276 -28.01 4.99 -20.15
CA GLU A 276 -29.33 5.55 -19.81
C GLU A 276 -29.32 6.93 -19.11
N PRO A 277 -28.47 7.93 -19.43
CA PRO A 277 -28.76 9.29 -19.00
C PRO A 277 -29.75 9.92 -20.01
N THR A 278 -30.92 10.36 -19.53
CA THR A 278 -31.95 11.18 -20.23
C THR A 278 -32.77 10.52 -21.35
N TYR A 279 -33.74 9.69 -20.98
CA TYR A 279 -35.02 9.55 -21.71
C TYR A 279 -36.21 9.79 -20.76
N MET A 280 -36.12 10.77 -19.86
CA MET A 280 -37.27 11.28 -19.11
C MET A 280 -37.03 12.76 -18.74
N ASN A 281 -37.27 13.64 -19.70
CA ASN A 281 -37.85 14.99 -19.53
C ASN A 281 -37.75 15.72 -20.87
N ASP A 282 -38.71 15.43 -21.74
CA ASP A 282 -39.33 16.36 -22.69
C ASP A 282 -40.54 15.59 -23.26
N GLY A 283 -41.48 15.30 -22.35
CA GLY A 283 -42.81 14.85 -22.69
C GLY A 283 -43.75 15.98 -22.30
N ASP A 284 -44.11 16.77 -23.31
CA ASP A 284 -45.41 17.41 -23.49
C ASP A 284 -46.20 17.70 -22.20
N ASN A 285 -46.14 18.96 -21.76
CA ASN A 285 -47.33 19.58 -21.20
C ASN A 285 -47.78 20.65 -22.18
N GLU A 286 -48.91 20.33 -22.80
CA GLU A 286 -49.83 21.23 -23.52
C GLU A 286 -50.14 22.52 -22.75
#